data_AF-A0A1S3IKZ3-F1
#
_entry.id   AF-A0A1S3IKZ3-F1
#
_cell.length_a   1.000
_cell.length_b   1.000
_cell.length_c   1.000
_cell.angle_alpha   90.00
_cell.angle_beta   90.00
_cell.angle_gamma   90.00
#
_symmetry.space_group_name_H-M   'P 1'
#
loop_
_entity.id
_entity.type
_entity.pdbx_description
1 polymer ?
#
loop_
_entity_poly.entity_id
_entity_poly.type
_entity_poly.pdbx_seq_one_letter_code
_entity_poly.pdbx_strand_id
1 'polypeptide(L)'
;MTAQLPVAPKMLSSGLPDKEELTWKEQPGGKQYFFSAFYDDREGGHVRIVSLVDRETKPPKFCRVWYQEAGKTGLSGNLSTNGNVVRPAKLERNPKRGKYSASLYHCDVKGLPKPLAVSLMEDRHSARVGNVPILKVIDKSRPSNWDANKLRRKIGVCVETALFEYSNFMRLIEFVEVYRTLGAEHFILYNYTGDPVMNPVIRAYVQQG
;
A
#
# COMPACT_ATOMS: atom_id res chain seq x y z
N MET A 1 -20.88 -16.64 -16.97
CA MET A 1 -20.22 -15.53 -16.24
C MET A 1 -19.16 -14.94 -17.16
N THR A 2 -19.50 -13.83 -17.81
CA THR A 2 -18.58 -13.08 -18.66
C THR A 2 -17.70 -12.23 -17.75
N ALA A 3 -16.41 -12.59 -17.65
CA ALA A 3 -15.44 -11.75 -16.95
C ALA A 3 -15.30 -10.44 -17.73
N GLN A 4 -15.81 -9.34 -17.16
CA GLN A 4 -15.51 -8.00 -17.67
C GLN A 4 -14.00 -7.79 -17.53
N LEU A 5 -13.34 -7.56 -18.66
CA LEU A 5 -11.96 -7.11 -18.70
C LEU A 5 -11.84 -5.83 -17.84
N PRO A 6 -10.78 -5.69 -17.01
CA PRO A 6 -10.57 -4.47 -16.26
C PRO A 6 -10.50 -3.28 -17.23
N VAL A 7 -11.36 -2.28 -16.98
CA VAL A 7 -11.38 -1.04 -17.74
C VAL A 7 -10.02 -0.38 -17.55
N ALA A 8 -9.33 -0.05 -18.66
CA ALA A 8 -8.04 0.62 -18.57
C ALA A 8 -8.20 1.97 -17.84
N PRO A 9 -7.32 2.29 -16.88
CA PRO A 9 -7.43 3.53 -16.12
C PRO A 9 -7.33 4.75 -17.06
N LYS A 10 -8.16 5.75 -16.81
CA LYS A 10 -8.03 7.06 -17.47
C LYS A 10 -6.67 7.66 -17.09
N MET A 11 -5.89 8.01 -18.10
CA MET A 11 -4.59 8.63 -17.97
C MET A 11 -4.69 10.12 -18.25
N LEU A 12 -3.95 10.93 -17.49
CA LEU A 12 -3.76 12.36 -17.75
C LEU A 12 -3.03 12.53 -19.08
N SER A 13 -3.13 13.72 -19.68
CA SER A 13 -2.30 14.11 -20.84
C SER A 13 -0.79 13.96 -20.59
N SER A 14 -0.38 13.91 -19.32
CA SER A 14 0.99 13.65 -18.87
C SER A 14 1.40 12.16 -18.84
N GLY A 15 0.51 11.23 -19.20
CA GLY A 15 0.74 9.78 -19.18
C GLY A 15 0.70 9.15 -17.79
N LEU A 16 0.26 9.89 -16.76
CA LEU A 16 0.08 9.40 -15.39
C LEU A 16 -1.38 9.02 -15.13
N PRO A 17 -1.67 8.04 -14.26
CA PRO A 17 -3.04 7.69 -13.88
C PRO A 17 -3.76 8.86 -13.19
N ASP A 18 -5.01 9.14 -13.59
CA ASP A 18 -5.87 10.18 -12.98
C ASP A 18 -6.24 9.81 -11.54
N LYS A 19 -6.53 8.53 -11.32
CA LYS A 19 -6.97 7.94 -10.05
C LYS A 19 -6.28 6.59 -9.86
N GLU A 20 -6.00 6.23 -8.61
CA GLU A 20 -5.56 4.86 -8.31
C GLU A 20 -6.75 3.90 -8.33
N GLU A 21 -6.63 2.87 -9.16
CA GLU A 21 -7.46 1.68 -9.11
C GLU A 21 -6.85 0.72 -8.09
N LEU A 22 -7.59 0.41 -7.02
CA LEU A 22 -7.13 -0.48 -5.95
C LEU A 22 -7.21 -1.95 -6.41
N THR A 23 -6.39 -2.28 -7.40
CA THR A 23 -6.32 -3.58 -8.06
C THR A 23 -4.85 -4.02 -8.18
N TRP A 24 -4.63 -5.33 -8.27
CA TRP A 24 -3.28 -5.86 -8.45
C TRP A 24 -2.80 -5.58 -9.88
N LYS A 25 -1.65 -4.91 -9.99
CA LYS A 25 -0.95 -4.63 -11.25
C LYS A 25 0.29 -5.51 -11.33
N GLU A 26 0.38 -6.27 -12.41
CA GLU A 26 1.46 -7.23 -12.64
C GLU A 26 2.65 -6.54 -13.33
N GLN A 27 3.87 -6.85 -12.88
CA GLN A 27 5.10 -6.41 -13.53
C GLN A 27 5.42 -7.30 -14.76
N PRO A 28 6.08 -6.78 -15.80
CA PRO A 28 6.62 -7.60 -16.88
C PRO A 28 7.39 -8.81 -16.35
N GLY A 29 7.06 -9.99 -16.88
CA GLY A 29 7.61 -11.27 -16.42
C GLY A 29 6.79 -11.99 -15.36
N GLY A 30 5.68 -11.40 -14.88
CA GLY A 30 4.61 -12.05 -14.12
C GLY A 30 4.95 -12.61 -12.74
N LYS A 31 6.01 -12.06 -12.15
CA LYS A 31 6.60 -12.53 -10.89
C LYS A 31 6.45 -11.53 -9.73
N GLN A 32 6.03 -10.31 -10.04
CA GLN A 32 5.90 -9.22 -9.08
C GLN A 32 4.55 -8.55 -9.28
N TYR A 33 3.85 -8.27 -8.18
CA TYR A 33 2.52 -7.67 -8.21
C TYR A 33 2.47 -6.48 -7.25
N PHE A 34 1.90 -5.38 -7.70
CA PHE A 34 1.80 -4.14 -6.94
C PHE A 34 0.34 -3.73 -6.80
N PHE A 35 -0.06 -3.31 -5.61
CA PHE A 35 -1.47 -3.02 -5.32
C PHE A 35 -1.75 -1.53 -5.22
N SER A 36 -0.96 -0.79 -4.43
CA SER A 36 -1.14 0.65 -4.24
C SER A 36 0.11 1.30 -3.67
N ALA A 37 0.23 2.60 -3.87
CA ALA A 37 1.32 3.42 -3.35
C ALA A 37 0.78 4.56 -2.48
N PHE A 38 1.42 4.80 -1.33
CA PHE A 38 1.02 5.81 -0.36
C PHE A 38 2.18 6.76 -0.07
N TYR A 39 1.90 8.05 -0.01
CA TYR A 39 2.85 9.02 0.52
C TYR A 39 2.82 9.01 2.04
N ASP A 40 4.00 8.90 2.64
CA ASP A 40 4.25 8.95 4.06
C ASP A 40 5.17 10.14 4.32
N ASP A 41 4.64 11.22 4.88
CA ASP A 41 5.34 12.48 5.13
C ASP A 41 6.23 12.44 6.39
N ARG A 42 6.24 11.33 7.13
CA ARG A 42 7.10 11.13 8.29
C ARG A 42 8.57 11.02 7.88
N GLU A 43 9.47 11.42 8.79
CA GLU A 43 10.94 11.28 8.67
C GLU A 43 11.57 11.87 7.39
N GLY A 44 10.90 12.84 6.77
CA GLY A 44 11.39 13.51 5.56
C GLY A 44 10.81 12.99 4.25
N GLY A 45 9.95 11.97 4.28
CA GLY A 45 9.12 11.58 3.14
C GLY A 45 9.51 10.26 2.49
N HIS A 46 8.56 9.32 2.47
CA HIS A 46 8.65 8.06 1.75
C HIS A 46 7.43 7.82 0.88
N VAL A 47 7.61 7.11 -0.22
CA VAL A 47 6.51 6.43 -0.92
C VAL A 47 6.55 4.96 -0.54
N ARG A 48 5.49 4.49 0.13
CA ARG A 48 5.32 3.08 0.53
C ARG A 48 4.43 2.37 -0.47
N ILE A 49 4.87 1.22 -0.97
CA ILE A 49 4.15 0.46 -1.99
C ILE A 49 3.81 -0.92 -1.44
N VAL A 50 2.51 -1.25 -1.45
CA VAL A 50 2.01 -2.58 -1.05
C VAL A 50 2.18 -3.55 -2.22
N SER A 51 2.83 -4.67 -1.97
CA SER A 51 3.20 -5.62 -3.04
C SER A 51 3.21 -7.08 -2.62
N LEU A 52 3.14 -7.95 -3.62
CA LEU A 52 3.47 -9.38 -3.52
C LEU A 52 4.68 -9.65 -4.42
N VAL A 53 5.73 -10.19 -3.82
CA VAL A 53 6.99 -10.46 -4.51
C VAL A 53 7.30 -11.95 -4.51
N ASP A 54 7.62 -12.49 -5.68
CA ASP A 54 8.16 -13.86 -5.77
C ASP A 54 9.55 -13.90 -5.12
N ARG A 55 9.72 -14.82 -4.17
CA ARG A 55 10.96 -14.97 -3.38
C ARG A 55 12.11 -15.57 -4.19
N GLU A 56 11.83 -16.31 -5.25
CA GLU A 56 12.83 -16.99 -6.09
C GLU A 56 13.42 -16.04 -7.15
N THR A 57 12.80 -14.87 -7.33
CA THR A 57 13.14 -13.94 -8.40
C THR A 57 13.73 -12.67 -7.84
N LYS A 58 14.61 -12.02 -8.62
CA LYS A 58 15.25 -10.79 -8.20
C LYS A 58 14.20 -9.68 -8.13
N PRO A 59 13.97 -9.05 -6.96
CA PRO A 59 13.02 -7.97 -6.86
C PRO A 59 13.56 -6.70 -7.54
N PRO A 60 12.67 -5.79 -8.00
CA PRO A 60 13.03 -4.42 -8.33
C PRO A 60 13.87 -3.75 -7.24
N LYS A 61 14.84 -2.94 -7.67
CA LYS A 61 15.80 -2.26 -6.78
C LYS A 61 15.67 -0.75 -6.81
N PHE A 62 14.90 -0.22 -7.74
CA PHE A 62 14.75 1.21 -7.95
C PHE A 62 13.29 1.57 -8.07
N CYS A 63 12.97 2.83 -7.77
CA CYS A 63 11.71 3.43 -8.10
C CYS A 63 11.92 4.69 -8.90
N ARG A 64 11.11 4.85 -9.94
CA ARG A 64 10.93 6.11 -10.65
C ARG A 64 9.75 6.81 -10.02
N VAL A 65 9.99 8.00 -9.48
CA VAL A 65 8.98 8.82 -8.80
C VAL A 65 8.73 10.05 -9.64
N TRP A 66 7.48 10.28 -10.00
CA TRP A 66 7.03 11.53 -10.63
C TRP A 66 6.52 12.46 -9.56
N TYR A 67 6.87 13.74 -9.66
CA TYR A 67 6.48 14.78 -8.73
C TYR A 67 6.12 16.06 -9.48
N GLN A 68 5.39 16.95 -8.81
CA GLN A 68 5.04 18.23 -9.38
C GLN A 68 6.19 19.21 -9.22
N GLU A 69 6.78 19.70 -10.31
CA GLU A 69 7.73 20.82 -10.22
C GLU A 69 6.95 22.13 -9.97
N ALA A 70 7.43 22.93 -9.02
CA ALA A 70 7.02 24.34 -8.95
C ALA A 70 7.51 25.02 -10.23
N GLY A 71 6.63 25.75 -10.91
CA GLY A 71 6.93 26.40 -12.19
C GLY A 71 8.26 27.14 -12.10
N LYS A 72 9.25 26.70 -12.90
CA LYS A 72 10.56 27.37 -13.03
C LYS A 72 10.44 28.65 -13.85
N THR A 73 9.44 29.49 -13.56
CA THR A 73 9.35 30.89 -13.98
C THR A 73 8.38 31.56 -13.02
N GLY A 74 8.81 32.61 -12.34
CA GLY A 74 7.99 33.40 -11.41
C GLY A 74 6.89 34.22 -12.09
N LEU A 75 6.25 33.68 -13.13
CA LEU A 75 5.16 34.30 -13.86
C LEU A 75 4.04 33.27 -13.96
N SER A 76 2.89 33.61 -13.37
CA SER A 76 1.61 32.90 -13.41
C SER A 76 1.38 32.19 -14.75
N GLY A 77 1.71 30.91 -14.82
CA GLY A 77 1.66 30.10 -16.02
C GLY A 77 1.61 28.63 -15.65
N ASN A 78 0.58 27.95 -16.13
CA ASN A 78 0.17 26.56 -15.84
C ASN A 78 1.28 25.61 -15.34
N LEU A 79 1.04 25.06 -14.15
CA LEU A 79 1.87 24.09 -13.43
C LEU A 79 1.87 22.73 -14.15
N SER A 80 2.62 22.59 -15.24
CA SER A 80 2.58 21.39 -16.09
C SER A 80 3.92 20.98 -16.72
N THR A 81 4.90 20.64 -15.89
CA THR A 81 5.96 19.68 -16.27
C THR A 81 6.23 18.76 -15.07
N ASN A 82 5.74 17.51 -15.13
CA ASN A 82 6.01 16.53 -14.09
C ASN A 82 7.48 16.10 -14.18
N GLY A 83 8.31 16.54 -13.23
CA GLY A 83 9.66 16.03 -13.05
C GLY A 83 9.62 14.56 -12.63
N ASN A 84 10.67 13.80 -12.95
CA ASN A 84 10.83 12.45 -12.42
C ASN A 84 12.26 12.19 -11.97
N VAL A 85 12.41 11.36 -10.95
CA VAL A 85 13.70 10.95 -10.40
C VAL A 85 13.72 9.47 -10.10
N VAL A 86 14.89 8.85 -10.26
CA VAL A 86 15.11 7.45 -9.92
C VAL A 86 15.82 7.36 -8.57
N ARG A 87 15.22 6.64 -7.63
CA ARG A 87 15.72 6.44 -6.26
C ARG A 87 15.86 4.95 -5.95
N PRO A 88 16.78 4.55 -5.06
CA PRO A 88 16.82 3.18 -4.55
C PRO A 88 15.52 2.83 -3.84
N ALA A 89 15.04 1.61 -4.05
CA ALA A 89 13.89 1.04 -3.34
C ALA A 89 14.38 0.04 -2.30
N LYS A 90 13.95 0.22 -1.04
CA LYS A 90 14.18 -0.76 0.02
C LYS A 90 12.98 -1.69 0.11
N LEU A 91 13.21 -2.99 0.25
CA LEU A 91 12.16 -4.00 0.28
C LEU A 91 12.08 -4.66 1.66
N GLU A 92 10.91 -4.56 2.27
CA GLU A 92 10.54 -5.26 3.49
C GLU A 92 9.61 -6.43 3.13
N ARG A 93 9.94 -7.64 3.57
CA ARG A 93 9.17 -8.85 3.27
C ARG A 93 8.65 -9.47 4.54
N ASN A 94 7.40 -9.94 4.51
CA ASN A 94 6.89 -10.78 5.57
C ASN A 94 7.72 -12.09 5.62
N PRO A 95 8.25 -12.49 6.79
CA PRO A 95 9.12 -13.65 6.92
C PRO A 95 8.43 -15.00 6.68
N LYS A 96 7.10 -15.05 6.54
CA LYS A 96 6.34 -16.28 6.28
C LYS A 96 6.81 -17.03 5.02
N ARG A 97 6.68 -18.37 5.08
CA ARG A 97 7.05 -19.31 4.00
C ARG A 97 6.00 -19.30 2.88
N GLY A 98 6.44 -19.48 1.64
CA GLY A 98 5.60 -19.50 0.43
C GLY A 98 6.34 -18.87 -0.76
N LYS A 99 5.92 -19.19 -1.98
CA LYS A 99 6.56 -18.64 -3.21
C LYS A 99 6.46 -17.11 -3.26
N TYR A 100 5.29 -16.57 -2.94
CA TYR A 100 5.05 -15.13 -2.84
C TYR A 100 5.09 -14.66 -1.40
N SER A 101 5.67 -13.47 -1.18
CA SER A 101 5.70 -12.80 0.12
C SER A 101 4.97 -11.47 0.03
N ALA A 102 4.04 -11.24 0.95
CA ALA A 102 3.49 -9.91 1.21
C ALA A 102 4.64 -8.98 1.63
N SER A 103 4.69 -7.81 1.03
CA SER A 103 5.86 -6.94 1.11
C SER A 103 5.50 -5.46 1.00
N LEU A 104 6.42 -4.65 1.49
CA LEU A 104 6.38 -3.20 1.41
C LEU A 104 7.67 -2.71 0.77
N TYR A 105 7.56 -1.99 -0.35
CA TYR A 105 8.68 -1.19 -0.84
C TYR A 105 8.65 0.19 -0.22
N HIS A 106 9.82 0.70 0.10
CA HIS A 106 10.05 2.04 0.62
C HIS A 106 10.95 2.81 -0.35
N CYS A 107 10.40 3.87 -0.92
CA CYS A 107 11.08 4.79 -1.81
C CYS A 107 11.35 6.10 -1.10
N ASP A 108 12.63 6.46 -0.97
CA ASP A 108 13.02 7.74 -0.37
C ASP A 108 12.70 8.88 -1.34
N VAL A 109 11.83 9.79 -0.89
CA VAL A 109 11.43 11.00 -1.64
C VAL A 109 11.81 12.27 -0.89
N LYS A 110 12.75 12.18 0.06
CA LYS A 110 13.21 13.32 0.83
C LYS A 110 13.82 14.41 -0.06
N GLY A 111 13.38 15.64 0.19
CA GLY A 111 13.78 16.82 -0.57
C GLY A 111 13.13 16.92 -1.96
N LEU A 112 12.21 16.03 -2.31
CA LEU A 112 11.39 16.15 -3.51
C LEU A 112 10.07 16.88 -3.19
N PRO A 113 9.51 17.60 -4.17
CA PRO A 113 8.11 18.00 -4.13
C PRO A 113 7.18 16.78 -3.97
N LYS A 114 5.92 17.05 -3.64
CA LYS A 114 4.91 16.02 -3.38
C LYS A 114 4.85 15.00 -4.52
N PRO A 115 5.06 13.70 -4.23
CA PRO A 115 5.05 12.66 -5.26
C PRO A 115 3.63 12.44 -5.79
N LEU A 116 3.54 12.32 -7.12
CA LEU A 116 2.30 12.14 -7.85
C LEU A 116 2.07 10.68 -8.26
N ALA A 117 3.14 9.99 -8.66
CA ALA A 117 3.10 8.62 -9.13
C ALA A 117 4.44 7.91 -8.91
N VAL A 118 4.44 6.59 -8.92
CA VAL A 118 5.64 5.77 -8.76
C VAL A 118 5.56 4.49 -9.61
N SER A 119 6.72 4.02 -10.07
CA SER A 119 6.88 2.70 -10.69
C SER A 119 8.16 2.04 -10.18
N LEU A 120 8.14 0.73 -9.97
CA LEU A 120 9.31 -0.05 -9.53
C LEU A 120 10.07 -0.60 -10.73
N MET A 121 11.39 -0.50 -10.71
CA MET A 121 12.28 -0.85 -11.81
C MET A 121 13.41 -1.76 -11.34
N GLU A 122 13.83 -2.66 -12.22
CA GLU A 122 14.98 -3.54 -11.98
C GLU A 122 16.31 -2.81 -12.17
N ASP A 123 16.39 -1.92 -13.16
CA ASP A 123 17.57 -1.13 -13.52
C ASP A 123 17.28 0.38 -13.44
N ARG A 124 18.27 1.14 -12.95
CA ARG A 124 18.28 2.59 -12.89
C ARG A 124 18.19 3.25 -14.26
N HIS A 125 18.78 2.62 -15.29
CA HIS A 125 18.88 3.17 -16.64
C HIS A 125 17.80 2.67 -17.59
N SER A 126 16.85 1.84 -17.11
CA SER A 126 15.76 1.37 -17.95
C SER A 126 14.91 2.55 -18.41
N ALA A 127 15.13 2.99 -19.65
CA ALA A 127 14.38 4.07 -20.30
C ALA A 127 12.94 3.65 -20.64
N ARG A 128 12.67 2.33 -20.68
CA ARG A 128 11.37 1.79 -21.07
C ARG A 128 10.45 1.70 -19.85
N VAL A 129 9.63 2.73 -19.69
CA VAL A 129 8.41 2.70 -18.84
C VAL A 129 7.32 1.82 -19.48
N GLY A 130 7.45 1.52 -20.78
CA GLY A 130 6.37 1.04 -21.66
C GLY A 130 5.60 -0.21 -21.24
N ASN A 131 6.06 -0.98 -20.25
CA ASN A 131 5.31 -2.13 -19.73
C ASN A 131 5.29 -2.21 -18.19
N VAL A 132 5.89 -1.26 -17.48
CA VAL A 132 5.96 -1.30 -16.01
C VAL A 132 4.75 -0.56 -15.44
N PRO A 133 3.99 -1.17 -14.50
CA PRO A 133 2.82 -0.52 -13.94
C PRO A 133 3.19 0.76 -13.19
N ILE A 134 2.43 1.82 -13.47
CA ILE A 134 2.50 3.10 -12.77
C ILE A 134 1.38 3.13 -11.73
N LEU A 135 1.75 3.43 -10.49
CA LEU A 135 0.82 3.63 -9.38
C LEU A 135 0.69 5.13 -9.12
N LYS A 136 -0.54 5.63 -9.08
CA LYS A 136 -0.84 6.95 -8.51
C LYS A 136 -0.49 6.90 -7.03
N VAL A 137 0.30 7.87 -6.57
CA VAL A 137 0.62 7.98 -5.15
C VAL A 137 -0.57 8.59 -4.43
N ILE A 138 -1.14 7.82 -3.50
CA ILE A 138 -2.24 8.24 -2.64
C ILE A 138 -1.64 9.01 -1.47
N ASP A 139 -1.91 10.31 -1.43
CA ASP A 139 -1.57 11.13 -0.28
C ASP A 139 -2.74 11.19 0.71
N LYS A 140 -2.50 10.68 1.92
CA LYS A 140 -3.42 10.77 3.07
C LYS A 140 -2.83 11.61 4.20
N SER A 141 -1.79 12.42 3.92
CA SER A 141 -1.27 13.42 4.84
C SER A 141 -2.41 14.31 5.34
N ARG A 142 -2.24 14.78 6.58
CA ARG A 142 -3.29 15.46 7.32
C ARG A 142 -3.78 16.68 6.53
N PRO A 143 -5.06 16.77 6.12
CA PRO A 143 -5.56 18.02 5.55
C PRO A 143 -5.36 19.18 6.54
N SER A 144 -5.18 20.40 6.04
CA SER A 144 -4.84 21.59 6.85
C SER A 144 -5.87 21.92 7.95
N ASN A 145 -7.12 21.45 7.80
CA ASN A 145 -8.21 21.55 8.78
C ASN A 145 -8.33 20.29 9.66
N TRP A 146 -7.19 19.67 9.98
CA TRP A 146 -7.10 18.43 10.73
C TRP A 146 -7.75 18.51 12.11
N ASP A 147 -8.87 17.82 12.28
CA ASP A 147 -9.49 17.60 13.58
C ASP A 147 -9.01 16.26 14.16
N ALA A 148 -8.14 16.35 15.18
CA ALA A 148 -7.62 15.18 15.88
C ALA A 148 -8.73 14.33 16.53
N ASN A 149 -9.89 14.93 16.85
CA ASN A 149 -11.03 14.24 17.47
C ASN A 149 -11.88 13.47 16.47
N LYS A 150 -11.94 13.92 15.20
CA LYS A 150 -12.60 13.16 14.11
C LYS A 150 -11.82 11.93 13.68
N LEU A 151 -10.55 11.82 14.06
CA LEU A 151 -9.66 10.74 13.62
C LEU A 151 -9.17 9.84 14.76
N ARG A 152 -10.06 9.45 15.69
CA ARG A 152 -10.00 8.07 16.20
C ARG A 152 -10.18 7.18 14.96
N ARG A 153 -9.07 6.86 14.30
CA ARG A 153 -9.06 6.18 13.01
C ARG A 153 -9.77 4.86 13.20
N LYS A 154 -10.94 4.72 12.58
CA LYS A 154 -11.64 3.46 12.43
C LYS A 154 -10.73 2.58 11.59
N ILE A 155 -9.91 1.76 12.23
CA ILE A 155 -9.04 0.81 11.52
C ILE A 155 -9.75 -0.53 11.41
N GLY A 156 -9.68 -1.12 10.21
CA GLY A 156 -10.01 -2.52 10.01
C GLY A 156 -8.77 -3.36 10.26
N VAL A 157 -8.90 -4.45 11.01
CA VAL A 157 -7.80 -5.36 11.35
C VAL A 157 -8.10 -6.72 10.73
N CYS A 158 -7.26 -7.13 9.79
CA CYS A 158 -7.30 -8.46 9.19
C CYS A 158 -6.36 -9.38 9.97
N VAL A 159 -6.89 -10.46 10.54
CA VAL A 159 -6.10 -11.41 11.32
C VAL A 159 -6.03 -12.74 10.60
N GLU A 160 -4.82 -13.09 10.21
CA GLU A 160 -4.51 -14.41 9.66
C GLU A 160 -4.45 -15.42 10.81
N THR A 161 -5.21 -16.49 10.70
CA THR A 161 -5.47 -17.44 11.80
C THR A 161 -4.27 -18.24 12.27
N ALA A 162 -3.20 -18.30 11.46
CA ALA A 162 -1.92 -18.84 11.89
C ALA A 162 -1.27 -18.09 13.08
N LEU A 163 -1.82 -16.94 13.50
CA LEU A 163 -1.35 -16.19 14.67
C LEU A 163 -1.90 -16.71 16.00
N PHE A 164 -2.96 -17.53 15.98
CA PHE A 164 -3.57 -18.04 17.20
C PHE A 164 -3.44 -19.55 17.30
N GLU A 165 -2.78 -19.98 18.38
CA GLU A 165 -3.01 -21.31 18.92
C GLU A 165 -4.46 -21.32 19.42
N TYR A 166 -5.34 -22.08 18.75
CA TYR A 166 -6.79 -21.97 18.95
C TYR A 166 -7.24 -22.32 20.39
N SER A 167 -6.43 -23.06 21.14
CA SER A 167 -6.65 -23.36 22.56
C SER A 167 -6.43 -22.16 23.48
N ASN A 168 -5.72 -21.12 23.04
CA ASN A 168 -5.39 -19.94 23.85
C ASN A 168 -6.27 -18.73 23.47
N PHE A 169 -7.53 -18.77 23.92
CA PHE A 169 -8.49 -17.69 23.71
C PHE A 169 -8.10 -16.36 24.37
N MET A 170 -7.29 -16.40 25.45
CA MET A 170 -6.80 -15.20 26.12
C MET A 170 -5.95 -14.34 25.18
N ARG A 171 -5.15 -14.97 24.32
CA ARG A 171 -4.34 -14.26 23.33
C ARG A 171 -5.20 -13.54 22.28
N LEU A 172 -6.35 -14.10 21.92
CA LEU A 172 -7.31 -13.42 21.05
C LEU A 172 -7.94 -12.22 21.75
N ILE A 173 -8.36 -12.38 23.02
CA ILE A 173 -8.93 -11.29 23.82
C ILE A 173 -7.94 -10.13 23.92
N GLU A 174 -6.70 -10.42 24.33
CA GLU A 174 -5.65 -9.40 24.44
C GLU A 174 -5.41 -8.69 23.10
N PHE A 175 -5.31 -9.45 22.02
CA PHE A 175 -5.17 -8.89 20.68
C PHE A 175 -6.33 -7.94 20.34
N VAL A 176 -7.58 -8.38 20.50
CA VAL A 176 -8.75 -7.57 20.17
C VAL A 176 -8.77 -6.29 21.01
N GLU A 177 -8.58 -6.38 22.33
CA GLU A 177 -8.65 -5.23 23.24
C GLU A 177 -7.55 -4.18 22.99
N VAL A 178 -6.33 -4.63 22.71
CA VAL A 178 -5.23 -3.74 22.35
C VAL A 178 -5.57 -3.00 21.05
N TYR A 179 -6.02 -3.71 20.01
CA TYR A 179 -6.34 -3.06 18.74
C TYR A 179 -7.59 -2.15 18.83
N ARG A 180 -8.59 -2.48 19.65
CA ARG A 180 -9.72 -1.57 19.94
C ARG A 180 -9.25 -0.28 20.59
N THR A 181 -8.33 -0.36 21.55
CA THR A 181 -7.70 0.81 22.18
C THR A 181 -6.96 1.67 21.16
N LEU A 182 -6.36 1.05 20.13
CA LEU A 182 -5.71 1.73 19.01
C LEU A 182 -6.69 2.28 17.94
N GLY A 183 -8.01 2.10 18.13
CA GLY A 183 -9.05 2.61 17.24
C GLY A 183 -9.65 1.58 16.28
N ALA A 184 -9.36 0.29 16.45
CA ALA A 184 -9.98 -0.74 15.61
C ALA A 184 -11.47 -0.84 15.88
N GLU A 185 -12.26 -0.78 14.81
CA GLU A 185 -13.72 -0.94 14.86
C GLU A 185 -14.19 -2.19 14.10
N HIS A 186 -13.35 -2.77 13.26
CA HIS A 186 -13.72 -3.93 12.48
C HIS A 186 -12.58 -4.96 12.47
N PHE A 187 -12.90 -6.20 12.80
CA PHE A 187 -11.96 -7.31 12.77
C PHE A 187 -12.43 -8.36 11.76
N ILE A 188 -11.52 -8.81 10.89
CA ILE A 188 -11.76 -9.89 9.92
C ILE A 188 -10.85 -11.05 10.28
N LEU A 189 -11.43 -12.18 10.66
CA LEU A 189 -10.72 -13.41 11.06
C LEU A 189 -10.81 -14.44 9.91
N TYR A 190 -9.66 -14.84 9.36
CA TYR A 190 -9.63 -15.70 8.16
C TYR A 190 -9.48 -17.19 8.47
N ASN A 191 -10.52 -17.98 8.21
CA ASN A 191 -10.62 -19.44 8.38
C ASN A 191 -10.53 -19.96 9.81
N TYR A 192 -11.71 -20.30 10.34
CA TYR A 192 -11.91 -20.76 11.69
C TYR A 192 -12.55 -22.15 11.65
N THR A 193 -11.72 -23.21 11.56
CA THR A 193 -12.14 -24.54 12.02
C THR A 193 -12.47 -24.40 13.49
N GLY A 194 -13.76 -24.32 13.80
CA GLY A 194 -14.16 -23.68 15.03
C GLY A 194 -13.80 -24.48 16.27
N ASP A 195 -12.80 -23.99 17.01
CA ASP A 195 -12.44 -24.55 18.29
C ASP A 195 -13.61 -24.36 19.28
N PRO A 196 -14.03 -25.40 20.02
CA PRO A 196 -15.16 -25.34 20.95
C PRO A 196 -15.01 -24.27 22.06
N VAL A 197 -13.79 -23.93 22.45
CA VAL A 197 -13.46 -22.98 23.51
C VAL A 197 -13.43 -21.54 22.98
N MET A 198 -12.87 -21.33 21.80
CA MET A 198 -12.72 -20.00 21.22
C MET A 198 -14.04 -19.49 20.57
N ASN A 199 -14.92 -20.41 20.15
CA ASN A 199 -16.18 -20.12 19.48
C ASN A 199 -17.12 -19.20 20.29
N PRO A 200 -17.39 -19.50 21.58
CA PRO A 200 -18.20 -18.64 22.43
C PRO A 200 -17.61 -17.23 22.61
N VAL A 201 -16.28 -17.12 22.73
CA VAL A 201 -15.58 -15.83 22.91
C VAL A 201 -15.75 -14.94 21.68
N ILE A 202 -15.52 -15.49 20.48
CA ILE A 202 -15.74 -14.75 19.23
C ILE A 202 -17.20 -14.30 19.10
N ARG A 203 -18.16 -15.18 19.43
CA ARG A 203 -19.59 -14.83 19.41
C ARG A 203 -19.92 -13.69 20.37
N ALA A 204 -19.32 -13.66 21.56
CA ALA A 204 -19.52 -12.58 22.52
C ALA A 204 -19.07 -11.22 21.94
N TYR A 205 -17.91 -11.17 21.27
CA TYR A 205 -17.45 -9.95 20.60
C TYR A 205 -18.36 -9.54 19.44
N VAL A 206 -18.82 -10.49 18.62
CA VAL A 206 -19.76 -10.19 17.52
C VAL A 206 -21.07 -9.58 18.05
N GLN A 207 -21.56 -10.04 19.21
CA GLN A 207 -22.78 -9.52 19.84
C GLN A 207 -22.60 -8.11 20.42
N GLN A 208 -21.39 -7.74 20.83
CA GLN A 208 -21.08 -6.42 21.37
C GLN A 208 -20.91 -5.35 20.29
N GLY A 209 -20.62 -5.77 19.05
CA GLY A 209 -20.20 -4.88 17.96
C GLY A 209 -18.80 -4.31 18.15
#